data_AF-A0A068WUQ2-F1
#
_entry.id   AF-A0A068WUQ2-F1
#
_cell.length_a   1.000
_cell.length_b   1.000
_cell.length_c   1.000
_cell.angle_alpha   90.00
_cell.angle_beta   90.00
_cell.angle_gamma   90.00
#
_symmetry.space_group_name_H-M   'P 1'
#
loop_
_entity.id
_entity.type
_entity.pdbx_description
1 polymer ?
#
loop_
_entity_poly.entity_id
_entity_poly.type
_entity_poly.pdbx_seq_one_letter_code
_entity_poly.pdbx_strand_id
1 'polypeptide(L)'
;MSPGQYATLEKLISQFEQVMVSLKLQDQWFHGAGSLLGSLQHHDLIPWDDDADVCAHLRYRQRIQQALKNLWPKFGTEIDSAMGEEFLQSYRKFSLGHIYPLTYRPFGKHWYPAPRRPISFLKTFYSTNKQYYSSHSYSHALEKVIVAKYMDCGRLAERYAFVHRCPIPEEERGNTPLGFCDEHLVDGSGRSVHKIRTVLDPEEMTIPLFTVRHELFKCPREILCKAIY
;
A
#
# COMPACT_ATOMS: atom_id res chain seq x y z
N MET A 1 -5.02 6.35 -14.61
CA MET A 1 -4.18 7.54 -14.36
C MET A 1 -3.34 7.86 -15.59
N SER A 2 -3.21 9.13 -15.97
CA SER A 2 -2.32 9.56 -17.07
C SER A 2 -0.86 9.64 -16.61
N PRO A 3 0.14 9.61 -17.52
CA PRO A 3 1.55 9.78 -17.15
C PRO A 3 1.85 11.08 -16.40
N GLY A 4 1.17 12.18 -16.74
CA GLY A 4 1.34 13.47 -16.06
C GLY A 4 0.79 13.47 -14.62
N GLN A 5 -0.34 12.81 -14.40
CA GLN A 5 -0.89 12.61 -13.04
C GLN A 5 0.06 11.74 -12.21
N TYR A 6 0.53 10.62 -12.76
CA TYR A 6 1.48 9.75 -12.08
C TYR A 6 2.75 10.49 -11.67
N ALA A 7 3.36 11.24 -12.60
CA ALA A 7 4.56 12.03 -12.31
C ALA A 7 4.32 13.10 -11.24
N THR A 8 3.10 13.62 -11.17
CA THR A 8 2.70 14.59 -10.13
C THR A 8 2.62 13.92 -8.76
N LEU A 9 1.94 12.77 -8.64
CA LEU A 9 1.84 12.03 -7.39
C LEU A 9 3.21 11.52 -6.89
N GLU A 10 4.05 10.99 -7.80
CA GLU A 10 5.43 10.59 -7.49
C GLU A 10 6.23 11.77 -6.91
N LYS A 11 6.11 12.95 -7.53
CA LYS A 11 6.76 14.18 -7.06
C LYS A 11 6.24 14.65 -5.70
N LEU A 12 4.93 14.53 -5.44
CA LEU A 12 4.33 14.92 -4.17
C LEU A 12 4.80 14.02 -3.02
N ILE A 13 4.82 12.70 -3.21
CA ILE A 13 5.30 11.75 -2.20
C ILE A 13 6.80 11.95 -1.94
N SER A 14 7.61 12.11 -2.99
CA SER A 14 9.04 12.40 -2.83
C SER A 14 9.28 13.71 -2.08
N GLN A 15 8.50 14.75 -2.36
CA GLN A 15 8.61 16.02 -1.64
C GLN A 15 8.18 15.88 -0.17
N PHE A 16 7.13 15.11 0.11
CA PHE A 16 6.70 14.79 1.47
C PHE A 16 7.78 14.06 2.25
N GLU A 17 8.39 13.02 1.65
CA GLU A 17 9.52 12.30 2.24
C GLU A 17 10.67 13.26 2.59
N GLN A 18 11.06 14.16 1.68
CA GLN A 18 12.12 15.15 1.95
C GLN A 18 11.80 16.02 3.16
N VAL A 19 10.53 16.41 3.33
CA VAL A 19 10.08 17.13 4.53
C VAL A 19 10.25 16.25 5.77
N MET A 20 9.80 15.00 5.74
CA MET A 20 9.96 14.08 6.87
C MET A 20 11.43 13.84 7.22
N VAL A 21 12.31 13.72 6.23
CA VAL A 21 13.77 13.62 6.42
C VAL A 21 14.33 14.89 7.08
N SER A 22 13.96 16.08 6.60
CA SER A 22 14.42 17.35 7.18
C SER A 22 14.01 17.53 8.64
N LEU A 23 12.87 16.96 9.02
CA LEU A 23 12.35 16.99 10.38
C LEU A 23 12.90 15.86 11.27
N LYS A 24 13.70 14.94 10.72
CA LYS A 24 14.16 13.71 11.40
C LYS A 24 12.99 12.83 11.85
N LEU A 25 12.01 12.65 10.97
CA LEU A 25 10.75 11.93 11.22
C LEU A 25 10.55 10.77 10.23
N GLN A 26 11.62 10.19 9.69
CA GLN A 26 11.56 9.13 8.69
C GLN A 26 10.83 7.87 9.16
N ASP A 27 10.82 7.61 10.48
CA ASP A 27 10.15 6.48 11.12
C ASP A 27 8.77 6.84 11.72
N GLN A 28 8.30 8.07 11.48
CA GLN A 28 7.04 8.59 12.03
C GLN A 28 5.95 8.76 10.96
N TRP A 29 6.14 8.16 9.78
CA TRP A 29 5.14 8.11 8.72
C TRP A 29 5.25 6.81 7.93
N PHE A 30 4.18 6.44 7.22
CA PHE A 30 4.14 5.30 6.33
C PHE A 30 3.01 5.44 5.31
N HIS A 31 3.03 4.66 4.23
CA HIS A 31 1.93 4.63 3.26
C HIS A 31 0.61 4.20 3.93
N GLY A 32 -0.42 5.01 3.74
CA GLY A 32 -1.78 4.72 4.21
C GLY A 32 -2.67 4.19 3.09
N ALA A 33 -3.85 3.70 3.48
CA ALA A 33 -5.02 3.57 2.60
C ALA A 33 -4.73 3.08 1.17
N GLY A 34 -5.10 3.85 0.14
CA GLY A 34 -4.99 3.46 -1.28
C GLY A 34 -3.53 3.28 -1.73
N SER A 35 -2.61 4.09 -1.20
CA SER A 35 -1.18 3.95 -1.49
C SER A 35 -0.57 2.67 -0.94
N LEU A 36 -0.89 2.28 0.30
CA LEU A 36 -0.42 1.01 0.84
C LEU A 36 -1.03 -0.18 0.10
N LEU A 37 -2.31 -0.04 -0.28
CA LEU A 37 -3.01 -1.03 -1.08
C LEU A 37 -2.35 -1.22 -2.45
N GLY A 38 -2.01 -0.13 -3.13
CA GLY A 38 -1.22 -0.14 -4.37
C GLY A 38 0.13 -0.82 -4.20
N SER A 39 0.88 -0.48 -3.14
CA SER A 39 2.18 -1.13 -2.85
C SER A 39 2.06 -2.65 -2.69
N LEU A 40 0.95 -3.15 -2.13
CA LEU A 40 0.68 -4.59 -2.00
C LEU A 40 0.22 -5.23 -3.30
N GLN A 41 -0.45 -4.49 -4.16
CA GLN A 41 -1.14 -5.02 -5.35
C GLN A 41 -0.32 -4.88 -6.63
N HIS A 42 0.46 -3.82 -6.74
CA HIS A 42 1.07 -3.37 -7.99
C HIS A 42 2.54 -3.01 -7.82
N HIS A 43 3.07 -3.07 -6.59
CA HIS A 43 4.36 -2.46 -6.24
C HIS A 43 4.44 -0.97 -6.59
N ASP A 44 3.29 -0.29 -6.70
CA ASP A 44 3.15 1.09 -7.19
C ASP A 44 1.75 1.66 -6.79
N LEU A 45 1.44 2.89 -7.20
CA LEU A 45 0.08 3.46 -7.16
C LEU A 45 -0.95 2.52 -7.81
N ILE A 46 -2.19 2.55 -7.30
CA ILE A 46 -3.30 1.86 -7.97
C ILE A 46 -3.51 2.52 -9.35
N PRO A 47 -3.57 1.77 -10.47
CA PRO A 47 -3.58 2.36 -11.82
C PRO A 47 -4.75 3.31 -12.12
N TRP A 48 -5.85 3.18 -11.37
CA TRP A 48 -7.05 4.02 -11.46
C TRP A 48 -7.21 4.98 -10.27
N ASP A 49 -6.22 5.07 -9.39
CA ASP A 49 -6.20 6.07 -8.33
C ASP A 49 -5.98 7.48 -8.89
N ASP A 50 -6.43 8.49 -8.15
CA ASP A 50 -6.20 9.90 -8.46
C ASP A 50 -5.56 10.69 -7.31
N ASP A 51 -5.25 10.05 -6.18
CA ASP A 51 -4.51 10.63 -5.06
C ASP A 51 -3.45 9.68 -4.46
N ALA A 52 -2.82 10.11 -3.36
CA ALA A 52 -1.85 9.33 -2.62
C ALA A 52 -1.96 9.62 -1.12
N ASP A 53 -1.90 8.57 -0.32
CA ASP A 53 -2.18 8.58 1.11
C ASP A 53 -0.94 8.24 1.94
N VAL A 54 -0.73 9.01 2.99
CA VAL A 54 0.27 8.74 4.02
C VAL A 54 -0.36 8.87 5.40
N CYS A 55 0.05 8.01 6.33
CA CYS A 55 -0.19 8.16 7.75
C CYS A 55 1.04 8.80 8.39
N ALA A 56 0.86 9.78 9.27
CA ALA A 56 1.93 10.36 10.07
C ALA A 56 1.53 10.43 11.54
N HIS A 57 2.51 10.30 12.43
CA HIS A 57 2.25 10.29 13.87
C HIS A 57 1.72 11.66 14.35
N LEU A 58 0.52 11.66 14.94
CA LEU A 58 -0.25 12.87 15.31
C LEU A 58 0.54 13.89 16.14
N ARG A 59 1.39 13.42 17.07
CA ARG A 59 2.29 14.27 17.88
C ARG A 59 3.11 15.27 17.06
N TYR A 60 3.45 14.96 15.81
CA TYR A 60 4.27 15.84 14.96
C TYR A 60 3.45 16.67 13.96
N ARG A 61 2.11 16.60 14.00
CA ARG A 61 1.20 17.26 13.05
C ARG A 61 1.54 18.74 12.84
N GLN A 62 1.69 19.51 13.91
CA GLN A 62 2.00 20.95 13.81
C GLN A 62 3.35 21.20 13.12
N ARG A 63 4.40 20.44 13.48
CA ARG A 63 5.73 20.55 12.85
C ARG A 63 5.70 20.19 11.37
N ILE A 64 4.99 19.11 11.01
CA ILE A 64 4.84 18.67 9.63
C ILE A 64 4.07 19.72 8.82
N GLN A 65 2.93 20.21 9.32
CA GLN A 65 2.13 21.23 8.66
C GLN A 65 2.91 22.54 8.44
N GLN A 66 3.69 22.99 9.43
CA GLN A 66 4.55 24.18 9.28
C GLN A 66 5.60 23.97 8.18
N ALA A 67 6.26 22.81 8.16
CA ALA A 67 7.27 22.51 7.15
C ALA A 67 6.68 22.42 5.73
N LEU A 68 5.50 21.81 5.59
CA LEU A 68 4.79 21.73 4.29
C LEU A 68 4.35 23.12 3.80
N LYS A 69 3.86 23.99 4.68
CA LYS A 69 3.47 25.37 4.32
C LYS A 69 4.63 26.18 3.72
N ASN A 70 5.86 25.90 4.16
CA ASN A 70 7.06 26.57 3.65
C ASN A 70 7.43 26.17 2.21
N LEU A 71 6.72 25.22 1.60
CA LEU A 71 6.92 24.80 0.21
C LEU A 71 6.15 25.68 -0.80
N TRP A 72 5.31 26.61 -0.32
CA TRP A 72 4.68 27.63 -1.17
C TRP A 72 5.75 28.52 -1.84
N PRO A 73 5.57 28.94 -3.12
CA PRO A 73 4.40 28.73 -3.99
C PRO A 73 4.44 27.45 -4.83
N LYS A 74 5.47 26.63 -4.68
CA LYS A 74 5.66 25.46 -5.54
C LYS A 74 4.69 24.33 -5.21
N PHE A 75 4.34 24.18 -3.95
CA PHE A 75 3.37 23.19 -3.47
C PHE A 75 2.37 23.88 -2.55
N GLY A 76 1.08 23.77 -2.89
CA GLY A 76 -0.02 24.23 -2.05
C GLY A 76 -0.31 23.23 -0.94
N THR A 77 -0.76 23.73 0.21
CA THR A 77 -1.20 22.91 1.32
C THR A 77 -2.53 23.42 1.81
N GLU A 78 -3.56 22.58 1.79
CA GLU A 78 -4.84 22.88 2.38
C GLU A 78 -5.02 22.05 3.65
N ILE A 79 -5.69 22.63 4.64
CA ILE A 79 -6.14 21.89 5.83
C ILE A 79 -7.60 21.59 5.58
N ASP A 80 -7.93 20.30 5.43
CA ASP A 80 -9.33 19.87 5.35
C ASP A 80 -10.07 20.38 6.60
N SER A 81 -11.05 21.26 6.36
CA SER A 81 -11.83 21.94 7.39
C SER A 81 -12.72 20.97 8.19
N ALA A 82 -12.92 19.74 7.71
CA ALA A 82 -13.53 18.66 8.49
C ALA A 82 -12.72 18.27 9.74
N MET A 83 -11.44 18.67 9.85
CA MET A 83 -10.59 18.45 11.02
C MET A 83 -10.78 19.46 12.18
N GLY A 84 -11.75 20.38 12.09
CA GLY A 84 -12.22 21.13 13.26
C GLY A 84 -13.01 20.26 14.25
N GLU A 85 -13.49 19.08 13.81
CA GLU A 85 -14.23 18.10 14.60
C GLU A 85 -13.35 16.93 15.10
N GLU A 86 -12.07 17.18 15.38
CA GLU A 86 -11.08 16.19 15.88
C GLU A 86 -11.48 15.54 17.24
N PHE A 87 -12.61 15.91 17.82
CA PHE A 87 -13.12 15.36 19.08
C PHE A 87 -14.45 14.58 18.97
N LEU A 88 -15.06 14.48 17.78
CA LEU A 88 -16.38 13.86 17.62
C LEU A 88 -16.40 12.61 16.71
N GLN A 89 -15.34 12.34 15.95
CA GLN A 89 -15.28 11.12 15.11
C GLN A 89 -14.77 9.91 15.89
N SER A 90 -15.46 8.78 15.76
CA SER A 90 -14.98 7.49 16.26
C SER A 90 -13.71 7.09 15.52
N TYR A 91 -12.55 7.32 16.10
CA TYR A 91 -11.29 6.90 15.51
C TYR A 91 -11.22 5.37 15.42
N ARG A 92 -10.84 4.86 14.24
CA ARG A 92 -10.47 3.46 14.08
C ARG A 92 -9.26 3.19 14.98
N LYS A 93 -9.35 2.17 15.82
CA LYS A 93 -8.24 1.75 16.68
C LYS A 93 -7.37 0.76 15.92
N PHE A 94 -6.06 1.03 15.87
CA PHE A 94 -5.08 0.14 15.28
C PHE A 94 -4.18 -0.45 16.36
N SER A 95 -3.81 -1.72 16.22
CA SER A 95 -2.79 -2.33 17.07
C SER A 95 -1.42 -1.75 16.70
N LEU A 96 -0.71 -1.19 17.67
CA LEU A 96 0.65 -0.67 17.45
C LEU A 96 1.60 -1.78 16.97
N GLY A 97 1.39 -3.03 17.39
CA GLY A 97 2.18 -4.18 16.90
C GLY A 97 1.91 -4.54 15.43
N HIS A 98 0.80 -4.08 14.84
CA HIS A 98 0.58 -4.19 13.40
C HIS A 98 1.29 -3.09 12.61
N ILE A 99 1.62 -1.97 13.25
CA ILE A 99 2.26 -0.83 12.61
C ILE A 99 3.78 -0.91 12.79
N TYR A 100 4.26 -1.10 14.02
CA TYR A 100 5.67 -0.98 14.37
C TYR A 100 6.36 -2.35 14.64
N PRO A 101 7.67 -2.46 14.37
CA PRO A 101 8.50 -1.47 13.67
C PRO A 101 8.06 -1.33 12.21
N LEU A 102 8.24 -0.15 11.63
CA LEU A 102 7.96 0.05 10.21
C LEU A 102 8.88 -0.83 9.37
N THR A 103 8.35 -1.29 8.24
CA THR A 103 9.08 -2.00 7.18
C THR A 103 9.16 -1.09 5.96
N TYR A 104 9.83 -1.53 4.90
CA TYR A 104 9.83 -0.83 3.62
C TYR A 104 9.22 -1.71 2.55
N ARG A 105 8.45 -1.11 1.64
CA ARG A 105 7.84 -1.79 0.50
C ARG A 105 8.03 -0.97 -0.78
N PRO A 106 8.05 -1.61 -1.96
CA PRO A 106 8.17 -0.90 -3.22
C PRO A 106 6.93 -0.05 -3.49
N PHE A 107 7.16 1.10 -4.11
CA PHE A 107 6.14 2.02 -4.60
C PHE A 107 6.70 2.79 -5.80
N GLY A 108 6.44 2.27 -6.99
CA GLY A 108 7.02 2.75 -8.24
C GLY A 108 8.52 2.54 -8.25
N LYS A 109 9.29 3.62 -8.40
CA LYS A 109 10.75 3.58 -8.46
C LYS A 109 11.44 3.58 -7.10
N HIS A 110 10.70 3.74 -6.01
CA HIS A 110 11.24 3.95 -4.67
C HIS A 110 10.72 2.92 -3.68
N TRP A 111 11.31 2.90 -2.50
CA TRP A 111 10.85 2.13 -1.35
C TRP A 111 10.52 3.09 -0.22
N TYR A 112 9.32 2.98 0.32
CA TYR A 112 8.85 3.87 1.38
C TYR A 112 8.42 3.08 2.63
N PRO A 113 8.33 3.74 3.78
CA PRO A 113 7.89 3.09 5.00
C PRO A 113 6.45 2.54 4.87
N ALA A 114 6.26 1.35 5.40
CA ALA A 114 5.01 0.61 5.46
C ALA A 114 4.84 0.01 6.86
N PRO A 115 3.62 -0.24 7.34
CA PRO A 115 3.41 -0.88 8.63
C PRO A 115 3.99 -2.31 8.62
N ARG A 116 4.37 -2.83 9.79
CA ARG A 116 4.88 -4.20 9.98
C ARG A 116 3.97 -5.27 9.37
N ARG A 117 2.66 -5.10 9.55
CA ARG A 117 1.61 -6.04 9.16
C ARG A 117 0.61 -5.32 8.23
N PRO A 118 1.00 -5.07 6.96
CA PRO A 118 0.24 -4.21 6.05
C PRO A 118 -1.14 -4.77 5.70
N ILE A 119 -1.31 -6.10 5.65
CA ILE A 119 -2.63 -6.68 5.37
C ILE A 119 -3.57 -6.44 6.56
N SER A 120 -3.10 -6.68 7.78
CA SER A 120 -3.86 -6.51 9.02
C SER A 120 -4.23 -5.05 9.27
N PHE A 121 -3.31 -4.13 8.94
CA PHE A 121 -3.59 -2.70 8.95
C PHE A 121 -4.73 -2.35 7.97
N LEU A 122 -4.64 -2.77 6.71
CA LEU A 122 -5.66 -2.46 5.69
C LEU A 122 -7.02 -3.12 5.96
N LYS A 123 -7.06 -4.33 6.53
CA LYS A 123 -8.32 -4.96 6.99
C LYS A 123 -9.04 -4.09 8.01
N THR A 124 -8.29 -3.51 8.95
CA THR A 124 -8.82 -2.59 9.96
C THR A 124 -9.28 -1.29 9.31
N PHE A 125 -8.47 -0.75 8.39
CA PHE A 125 -8.74 0.50 7.68
C PHE A 125 -10.03 0.43 6.86
N TYR A 126 -10.17 -0.58 6.00
CA TYR A 126 -11.33 -0.75 5.13
C TYR A 126 -12.50 -1.49 5.79
N SER A 127 -12.34 -2.01 7.01
CA SER A 127 -13.36 -2.83 7.70
C SER A 127 -13.91 -3.97 6.83
N THR A 128 -13.05 -4.59 6.05
CA THR A 128 -13.44 -5.64 5.11
C THR A 128 -12.57 -6.87 5.30
N ASN A 129 -13.23 -8.03 5.17
CA ASN A 129 -12.58 -9.33 5.00
C ASN A 129 -12.79 -9.87 3.57
N LYS A 130 -13.40 -9.06 2.69
CA LYS A 130 -13.73 -9.44 1.32
C LYS A 130 -12.68 -8.92 0.35
N GLN A 131 -12.40 -9.73 -0.67
CA GLN A 131 -11.50 -9.40 -1.76
C GLN A 131 -12.33 -8.85 -2.93
N TYR A 132 -12.50 -7.53 -2.98
CA TYR A 132 -13.03 -6.85 -4.16
C TYR A 132 -12.21 -5.58 -4.39
N TYR A 133 -12.03 -5.22 -5.66
CA TYR A 133 -11.43 -3.94 -6.01
C TYR A 133 -12.54 -2.92 -6.19
N SER A 134 -12.43 -1.80 -5.48
CA SER A 134 -13.33 -0.66 -5.61
C SER A 134 -12.58 0.50 -6.24
N SER A 135 -13.29 1.27 -7.08
CA SER A 135 -12.88 2.65 -7.35
C SER A 135 -13.16 3.52 -6.12
N HIS A 136 -12.51 4.68 -6.05
CA HIS A 136 -12.85 5.71 -5.08
C HIS A 136 -14.32 6.14 -5.22
N SER A 137 -14.90 6.58 -4.11
CA SER A 137 -16.22 7.23 -4.04
C SER A 137 -16.14 8.75 -4.13
N TYR A 138 -14.93 9.30 -4.14
CA TYR A 138 -14.64 10.71 -4.38
C TYR A 138 -13.54 10.76 -5.44
N SER A 139 -13.67 11.63 -6.42
CA SER A 139 -12.59 11.89 -7.37
C SER A 139 -11.93 13.20 -6.97
N HIS A 140 -10.68 13.10 -6.51
CA HIS A 140 -9.87 14.27 -6.19
C HIS A 140 -9.51 15.06 -7.44
N ALA A 141 -9.32 14.38 -8.58
CA ALA A 141 -9.07 15.07 -9.86
C ALA A 141 -10.23 15.98 -10.31
N LEU A 142 -11.47 15.69 -9.86
CA LEU A 142 -12.67 16.44 -10.22
C LEU A 142 -13.33 17.14 -9.02
N GLU A 143 -12.75 17.02 -7.83
CA GLU A 143 -13.29 17.49 -6.55
C GLU A 143 -14.80 17.20 -6.38
N LYS A 144 -15.20 15.94 -6.63
CA LYS A 144 -16.61 15.53 -6.53
C LYS A 144 -16.81 14.07 -6.11
N VAL A 145 -17.93 13.82 -5.44
CA VAL A 145 -18.41 12.47 -5.14
C VAL A 145 -18.74 11.74 -6.46
N ILE A 146 -18.32 10.48 -6.55
CA ILE A 146 -18.61 9.58 -7.66
C ILE A 146 -19.21 8.27 -7.13
N VAL A 147 -20.00 7.58 -7.97
CA VAL A 147 -20.51 6.25 -7.62
C VAL A 147 -19.35 5.26 -7.68
N ALA A 148 -18.99 4.69 -6.52
CA ALA A 148 -17.96 3.66 -6.43
C ALA A 148 -18.35 2.46 -7.29
N LYS A 149 -17.42 2.01 -8.14
CA LYS A 149 -17.55 0.82 -8.97
C LYS A 149 -16.79 -0.32 -8.34
N TYR A 150 -17.41 -1.49 -8.33
CA TYR A 150 -16.82 -2.72 -7.82
C TYR A 150 -16.57 -3.66 -8.99
N MET A 151 -15.41 -4.33 -8.99
CA MET A 151 -15.07 -5.27 -10.04
C MET A 151 -14.37 -6.51 -9.48
N ASP A 152 -14.61 -7.62 -10.16
CA ASP A 152 -13.93 -8.88 -9.91
C ASP A 152 -12.41 -8.76 -10.09
N CYS A 153 -11.68 -9.43 -9.21
CA CYS A 153 -10.24 -9.42 -9.13
C CYS A 153 -9.55 -9.97 -10.39
N GLY A 154 -10.08 -11.04 -10.99
CA GLY A 154 -9.49 -11.67 -12.16
C GLY A 154 -9.54 -10.76 -13.38
N ARG A 155 -10.65 -10.05 -13.59
CA ARG A 155 -10.82 -9.13 -14.73
C ARG A 155 -9.82 -7.98 -14.75
N LEU A 156 -9.40 -7.52 -13.57
CA LEU A 156 -8.38 -6.48 -13.46
C LEU A 156 -6.98 -7.03 -13.74
N ALA A 157 -6.72 -8.29 -13.37
CA ALA A 157 -5.44 -8.94 -13.60
C ALA A 157 -5.16 -9.20 -15.08
N GLU A 158 -6.19 -9.32 -15.93
CA GLU A 158 -6.03 -9.33 -17.39
C GLU A 158 -5.47 -8.02 -17.95
N ARG A 159 -5.72 -6.88 -17.27
CA ARG A 159 -5.39 -5.54 -17.78
C ARG A 159 -4.18 -4.91 -17.09
N TYR A 160 -4.01 -5.15 -15.81
CA TYR A 160 -2.96 -4.56 -14.99
C TYR A 160 -2.14 -5.67 -14.34
N ALA A 161 -0.85 -5.43 -14.18
CA ALA A 161 -0.02 -6.39 -13.47
C ALA A 161 -0.35 -6.40 -11.98
N PHE A 162 -0.43 -7.59 -11.39
CA PHE A 162 -0.73 -7.79 -9.98
C PHE A 162 0.34 -8.61 -9.27
N VAL A 163 0.51 -8.31 -7.99
CA VAL A 163 1.38 -9.07 -7.09
C VAL A 163 0.76 -10.44 -6.83
N HIS A 164 1.56 -11.46 -7.11
CA HIS A 164 1.38 -12.84 -6.74
C HIS A 164 2.44 -13.20 -5.69
N ARG A 165 2.00 -13.69 -4.52
CA ARG A 165 2.89 -14.07 -3.42
C ARG A 165 3.28 -15.54 -3.51
N CYS A 166 4.58 -15.79 -3.45
CA CYS A 166 5.17 -17.11 -3.41
C CYS A 166 5.97 -17.25 -2.10
N PRO A 167 5.45 -17.96 -1.09
CA PRO A 167 6.20 -18.27 0.11
C PRO A 167 7.51 -18.98 -0.23
N ILE A 168 8.58 -18.64 0.47
CA ILE A 168 9.88 -19.30 0.29
C ILE A 168 9.86 -20.69 0.96
N PRO A 169 10.47 -21.73 0.36
CA PRO A 169 10.61 -23.05 0.97
C PRO A 169 11.21 -23.01 2.39
N GLU A 170 10.76 -23.89 3.27
CA GLU A 170 11.28 -23.99 4.64
C GLU A 170 12.80 -24.23 4.69
N GLU A 171 13.32 -25.00 3.73
CA GLU A 171 14.75 -25.28 3.58
C GLU A 171 15.59 -24.01 3.36
N GLU A 172 15.04 -23.03 2.64
CA GLU A 172 15.67 -21.72 2.41
C GLU A 172 15.46 -20.75 3.59
N ARG A 173 14.41 -20.94 4.40
CA ARG A 173 14.13 -20.12 5.59
C ARG A 173 15.11 -20.43 6.73
N GLY A 174 15.63 -21.66 6.80
CA GLY A 174 16.43 -22.12 7.94
C GLY A 174 15.67 -21.99 9.27
N ASN A 175 16.38 -21.75 10.37
CA ASN A 175 15.79 -21.56 11.71
C ASN A 175 15.22 -20.14 11.94
N THR A 176 15.05 -19.32 10.91
CA THR A 176 14.58 -17.94 11.10
C THR A 176 13.06 -17.89 11.28
N PRO A 177 12.54 -17.17 12.29
CA PRO A 177 11.10 -17.02 12.51
C PRO A 177 10.46 -16.02 11.51
N LEU A 178 11.25 -15.44 10.59
CA LEU A 178 10.79 -14.44 9.65
C LEU A 178 10.12 -15.09 8.44
N GLY A 179 8.94 -14.57 8.08
CA GLY A 179 8.22 -14.99 6.90
C GLY A 179 8.79 -14.34 5.65
N PHE A 180 9.83 -14.92 5.05
CA PHE A 180 10.25 -14.45 3.73
C PHE A 180 9.27 -14.90 2.64
N CYS A 181 8.94 -13.97 1.75
CA CYS A 181 8.05 -14.20 0.61
C CYS A 181 8.63 -13.55 -0.63
N ASP A 182 8.63 -14.30 -1.74
CA ASP A 182 8.86 -13.74 -3.06
C ASP A 182 7.54 -13.15 -3.56
N GLU A 183 7.54 -11.87 -3.92
CA GLU A 183 6.39 -11.23 -4.56
C GLU A 183 6.71 -11.01 -6.03
N HIS A 184 5.94 -11.65 -6.90
CA HIS A 184 6.04 -11.53 -8.35
C HIS A 184 4.98 -10.57 -8.85
N LEU A 185 5.36 -9.52 -9.56
CA LEU A 185 4.42 -8.70 -10.31
C LEU A 185 4.12 -9.41 -11.64
N VAL A 186 2.90 -9.89 -11.81
CA VAL A 186 2.47 -10.76 -12.92
C VAL A 186 1.53 -9.98 -13.84
N ASP A 187 1.86 -9.89 -15.13
CA ASP A 187 0.99 -9.27 -16.14
C ASP A 187 -0.16 -10.18 -16.58
N GLY A 188 -1.11 -9.65 -17.36
CA GLY A 188 -2.29 -10.41 -17.82
C GLY A 188 -2.01 -11.59 -18.76
N SER A 189 -0.76 -11.77 -19.18
CA SER A 189 -0.33 -12.98 -19.91
C SER A 189 0.17 -14.08 -18.97
N GLY A 190 0.20 -13.84 -17.66
CA GLY A 190 0.78 -14.73 -16.66
C GLY A 190 2.30 -14.62 -16.54
N ARG A 191 2.94 -13.63 -17.19
CA ARG A 191 4.40 -13.45 -17.12
C ARG A 191 4.76 -12.61 -15.90
N SER A 192 5.76 -13.08 -15.13
CA SER A 192 6.37 -12.26 -14.08
C SER A 192 7.23 -11.17 -14.70
N VAL A 193 6.77 -9.92 -14.56
CA VAL A 193 7.42 -8.71 -15.07
C VAL A 193 8.57 -8.29 -14.17
N HIS A 194 8.38 -8.47 -12.86
CA HIS A 194 9.37 -8.16 -11.84
C HIS A 194 9.15 -9.07 -10.61
N LYS A 195 10.20 -9.21 -9.79
CA LYS A 195 10.21 -9.98 -8.56
C LYS A 195 10.97 -9.22 -7.47
N ILE A 196 10.38 -9.15 -6.29
CA ILE A 196 11.09 -8.79 -5.06
C ILE A 196 11.08 -9.94 -4.07
N ARG A 197 12.04 -9.91 -3.15
CA ARG A 197 12.02 -10.71 -1.93
C ARG A 197 11.77 -9.77 -0.76
N THR A 198 10.72 -10.02 0.00
CA THR A 198 10.34 -9.17 1.14
C THR A 198 10.03 -10.00 2.37
N VAL A 199 10.00 -9.33 3.52
CA VAL A 199 9.59 -9.92 4.79
C VAL A 199 8.11 -9.61 4.98
N LEU A 200 7.34 -10.65 5.23
CA LEU A 200 5.96 -10.56 5.69
C LEU A 200 5.85 -11.29 7.02
N ASP A 201 4.92 -10.85 7.86
CA ASP A 201 4.55 -11.60 9.04
C ASP A 201 4.04 -12.99 8.61
N PRO A 202 4.44 -14.09 9.28
CA PRO A 202 4.03 -15.44 8.88
C PRO A 202 2.53 -15.62 8.73
N GLU A 203 1.75 -14.92 9.57
CA GLU A 203 0.29 -14.95 9.53
C GLU A 203 -0.28 -14.25 8.29
N GLU A 204 0.48 -13.35 7.65
CA GLU A 204 0.03 -12.59 6.47
C GLU A 204 0.40 -13.22 5.14
N MET A 205 1.43 -14.07 5.08
CA MET A 205 1.89 -14.67 3.82
C MET A 205 0.82 -15.52 3.13
N THR A 206 -0.01 -16.20 3.92
CA THR A 206 -1.05 -17.11 3.40
C THR A 206 -2.38 -16.40 3.14
N ILE A 207 -2.52 -15.14 3.55
CA ILE A 207 -3.74 -14.37 3.38
C ILE A 207 -3.82 -13.87 1.92
N PRO A 208 -4.85 -14.29 1.14
CA PRO A 208 -4.98 -13.89 -0.26
C PRO A 208 -5.44 -12.43 -0.45
N LEU A 209 -5.83 -11.76 0.64
CA LEU A 209 -6.33 -10.39 0.59
C LEU A 209 -5.34 -9.42 -0.04
N PHE A 210 -5.90 -8.53 -0.85
CA PHE A 210 -5.18 -7.48 -1.56
C PHE A 210 -4.10 -7.98 -2.52
N THR A 211 -4.19 -9.22 -3.00
CA THR A 211 -3.33 -9.77 -4.07
C THR A 211 -4.18 -10.56 -5.06
N VAL A 212 -3.63 -11.00 -6.19
CA VAL A 212 -4.36 -11.87 -7.14
C VAL A 212 -3.55 -13.13 -7.40
N ARG A 213 -4.23 -14.28 -7.42
CA ARG A 213 -3.66 -15.52 -7.97
C ARG A 213 -4.00 -15.60 -9.45
N HIS A 214 -3.05 -15.18 -10.28
CA HIS A 214 -3.17 -15.32 -11.73
C HIS A 214 -3.11 -16.80 -12.15
N GLU A 215 -4.11 -17.29 -12.87
CA GLU A 215 -4.26 -18.72 -13.20
C GLU A 215 -3.08 -19.28 -14.03
N LEU A 216 -2.57 -18.47 -14.95
CA LEU A 216 -1.44 -18.83 -15.82
C LEU A 216 -0.06 -18.74 -15.14
N PHE A 217 0.04 -18.17 -13.94
CA PHE A 217 1.32 -18.03 -13.25
C PHE A 217 1.44 -19.06 -12.12
N LYS A 218 2.54 -19.82 -12.14
CA LYS A 218 2.92 -20.73 -11.07
C LYS A 218 4.19 -20.24 -10.39
N CYS A 219 4.24 -20.37 -9.08
CA CYS A 219 5.46 -20.06 -8.33
C CYS A 219 6.62 -20.91 -8.88
N PRO A 220 7.81 -20.34 -9.13
CA PRO A 220 8.96 -21.05 -9.73
C PRO A 220 9.46 -22.27 -8.96
N ARG A 221 8.89 -22.52 -7.77
CA ARG A 221 9.03 -23.72 -6.96
C ARG A 221 7.65 -24.04 -6.38
N GLU A 222 6.75 -24.65 -7.16
CA GLU A 222 5.54 -25.26 -6.61
C GLU A 222 5.97 -26.44 -5.71
N ILE A 223 6.36 -26.16 -4.46
CA ILE A 223 6.13 -27.17 -3.43
C ILE A 223 4.64 -27.12 -3.20
N LEU A 224 3.96 -28.17 -3.63
CA LEU A 224 2.62 -28.50 -3.19
C LEU A 224 2.51 -28.12 -1.70
N CYS A 225 1.72 -27.10 -1.37
CA CYS A 225 0.95 -27.19 -0.14
C CYS A 225 0.06 -28.41 -0.35
N LYS A 226 0.58 -29.61 -0.03
CA LYS A 226 -0.26 -30.78 0.15
C LYS A 226 -1.29 -30.34 1.17
N ALA A 227 -2.53 -30.16 0.72
CA ALA A 227 -3.66 -30.20 1.62
C ALA A 227 -3.57 -31.57 2.29
N ILE A 228 -3.15 -31.58 3.55
CA ILE A 228 -3.40 -32.71 4.43
C ILE A 228 -4.88 -32.58 4.77
N TYR A 229 -5.70 -33.36 4.07
CA TYR A 229 -6.97 -33.87 4.58
C TYR A 229 -6.80 -35.37 4.76
#